data_AF-A0AAF0R3C7-F1
#
_entry.id   AF-A0AAF0R3C7-F1
#
_cell.length_a   1.000
_cell.length_b   1.000
_cell.length_c   1.000
_cell.angle_alpha   90.00
_cell.angle_beta   90.00
_cell.angle_gamma   90.00
#
_symmetry.space_group_name_H-M   'P 1'
#
loop_
_entity.id
_entity.type
_entity.pdbx_description
1 polymer ?
#
loop_
_entity_poly.entity_id
_entity_poly.type
_entity_poly.pdbx_seq_one_letter_code
_entity_poly.pdbx_strand_id
1 'polypeptide(L)'
;MVHYIWPLNSNIKQEFEDIWNKISKQAGGSIISHTIPVMFGRTLEVPESCNGVARFNFEYLCGRPLGAADYIAVAKNYHTVFISDIPIMSMRIRDKARRFITLIDELYNHHCCLYCSAETSVEDLFQGTAEGTLFDLESFQFETEIEGTKLRRDVLAEGNVSSGGAPSGITTMLSGQEEMFAFRRAVSRLIEMQTPLYVEAVQHLHPYFDSLHNEFEKYSAN
;
A
#
# COMPACT_ATOMS: atom_id res chain seq x y z
N MET A 1 -20.69 -6.68 4.09
CA MET A 1 -20.18 -6.60 2.70
C MET A 1 -18.72 -7.06 2.74
N VAL A 2 -18.25 -7.77 1.73
CA VAL A 2 -16.84 -8.22 1.69
C VAL A 2 -15.98 -7.09 1.13
N HIS A 3 -14.89 -6.76 1.82
CA HIS A 3 -13.99 -5.66 1.46
C HIS A 3 -12.65 -6.17 0.90
N TYR A 4 -12.30 -7.44 1.10
CA TYR A 4 -11.09 -8.04 0.56
C TYR A 4 -11.43 -9.40 -0.04
N ILE A 5 -11.17 -9.57 -1.35
CA ILE A 5 -11.60 -10.74 -2.11
C ILE A 5 -10.39 -11.43 -2.74
N TRP A 6 -10.31 -12.74 -2.59
CA TRP A 6 -9.23 -13.60 -3.08
C TRP A 6 -9.76 -15.03 -3.26
N PRO A 7 -9.11 -15.89 -4.07
CA PRO A 7 -7.98 -15.58 -4.97
C PRO A 7 -8.44 -14.95 -6.30
N LEU A 8 -7.54 -14.26 -7.01
CA LEU A 8 -7.86 -13.71 -8.34
C LEU A 8 -8.22 -14.80 -9.34
N ASN A 9 -9.50 -14.85 -9.72
CA ASN A 9 -10.03 -15.65 -10.80
C ASN A 9 -11.17 -14.88 -11.49
N SER A 10 -11.68 -15.40 -12.61
CA SER A 10 -12.72 -14.71 -13.39
C SER A 10 -14.00 -14.43 -12.61
N ASN A 11 -14.38 -15.31 -11.68
CA ASN A 11 -15.58 -15.13 -10.85
C ASN A 11 -15.39 -13.98 -9.84
N ILE A 12 -14.23 -13.91 -9.18
CA ILE A 12 -13.89 -12.84 -8.24
C ILE A 12 -13.77 -11.48 -8.94
N LYS A 13 -13.27 -11.45 -10.18
CA LYS A 13 -13.27 -10.22 -10.98
C LYS A 13 -14.69 -9.70 -11.17
N GLN A 14 -15.62 -10.58 -11.54
CA GLN A 14 -17.02 -10.19 -11.68
C GLN A 14 -17.63 -9.71 -10.35
N GLU A 15 -17.35 -10.39 -9.24
CA GLU A 15 -17.83 -9.97 -7.92
C GLU A 15 -17.30 -8.57 -7.53
N PHE A 16 -16.01 -8.30 -7.82
CA PHE A 16 -15.41 -6.98 -7.59
C PHE A 16 -16.07 -5.90 -8.45
N GLU A 17 -16.38 -6.19 -9.72
CA GLU A 17 -17.15 -5.28 -10.59
C GLU A 17 -18.56 -5.02 -10.05
N ASP A 18 -19.23 -6.06 -9.56
CA ASP A 18 -20.59 -5.94 -9.03
C ASP A 18 -20.62 -5.04 -7.78
N ILE A 19 -19.61 -5.17 -6.90
CA ILE A 19 -19.45 -4.29 -5.74
C ILE A 19 -19.13 -2.86 -6.18
N TRP A 20 -18.21 -2.66 -7.12
CA TRP A 20 -17.89 -1.34 -7.68
C TRP A 20 -19.16 -0.67 -8.24
N ASN A 21 -19.93 -1.38 -9.05
CA ASN A 21 -21.17 -0.88 -9.65
C ASN A 21 -22.23 -0.54 -8.59
N LYS A 22 -22.32 -1.34 -7.53
CA LYS A 22 -23.25 -1.08 -6.42
C LYS A 22 -22.85 0.18 -5.65
N ILE A 23 -21.58 0.29 -5.25
CA ILE A 23 -21.09 1.41 -4.43
C ILE A 23 -21.07 2.72 -5.24
N SER A 24 -20.63 2.70 -6.49
CA SER A 24 -20.66 3.89 -7.36
C SER A 24 -22.10 4.39 -7.59
N LYS A 25 -23.07 3.49 -7.81
CA LYS A 25 -24.49 3.87 -7.90
C LYS A 25 -25.04 4.46 -6.61
N GLN A 26 -24.63 3.94 -5.45
CA GLN A 26 -25.05 4.46 -4.15
C GLN A 26 -24.44 5.83 -3.85
N ALA A 27 -23.16 6.04 -4.19
CA ALA A 27 -22.51 7.34 -4.08
C ALA A 27 -23.12 8.37 -5.03
N GLY A 28 -23.61 7.91 -6.20
CA GLY A 28 -24.17 8.75 -7.25
C GLY A 28 -23.09 9.48 -8.05
N GLY A 29 -23.55 10.35 -8.96
CA GLY A 29 -22.67 11.06 -9.89
C GLY A 29 -22.25 10.21 -11.09
N SER A 30 -21.62 10.86 -12.07
CA SER A 30 -21.06 10.17 -13.25
C SER A 30 -19.64 9.72 -12.94
N ILE A 31 -19.31 8.48 -13.32
CA ILE A 31 -17.94 7.97 -13.25
C ILE A 31 -17.11 8.71 -14.28
N ILE A 32 -16.11 9.47 -13.81
CA ILE A 32 -15.21 10.25 -14.65
C ILE A 32 -13.76 10.10 -14.19
N SER A 33 -12.83 10.37 -15.10
CA SER A 33 -11.44 10.65 -14.70
C SER A 33 -11.39 12.03 -14.04
N HIS A 34 -10.70 12.14 -12.91
CA HIS A 34 -10.56 13.37 -12.15
C HIS A 34 -9.10 13.61 -11.78
N THR A 35 -8.60 14.83 -11.95
CA THR A 35 -7.24 15.19 -11.55
C THR A 35 -7.26 15.95 -10.23
N ILE A 36 -6.65 15.37 -9.20
CA ILE A 36 -6.58 15.96 -7.87
C ILE A 36 -5.24 16.67 -7.65
N PRO A 37 -5.23 17.78 -6.89
CA PRO A 37 -3.99 18.44 -6.49
C PRO A 37 -3.25 17.62 -5.43
N VAL A 38 -1.93 17.61 -5.53
CA VAL A 38 -0.98 17.01 -4.57
C VAL A 38 -0.06 18.13 -4.04
N MET A 39 0.60 17.88 -2.91
CA MET A 39 1.57 18.83 -2.35
C MET A 39 2.65 19.25 -3.37
N PHE A 40 3.21 20.45 -3.16
CA PHE A 40 4.28 21.01 -3.98
C PHE A 40 3.93 21.21 -5.47
N GLY A 41 2.65 21.50 -5.77
CA GLY A 41 2.19 21.82 -7.13
C GLY A 41 2.10 20.61 -8.05
N ARG A 42 2.21 19.39 -7.51
CA ARG A 42 1.96 18.15 -8.24
C ARG A 42 0.46 17.91 -8.42
N THR A 43 0.12 17.05 -9.35
CA THR A 43 -1.25 16.56 -9.56
C THR A 43 -1.26 15.06 -9.78
N LEU A 44 -2.34 14.39 -9.38
CA LEU A 44 -2.55 12.97 -9.62
C LEU A 44 -3.86 12.78 -10.38
N GLU A 45 -3.81 12.02 -11.47
CA GLU A 45 -5.01 11.59 -12.17
C GLU A 45 -5.64 10.39 -11.45
N VAL A 46 -6.96 10.39 -11.34
CA VAL A 46 -7.76 9.30 -10.79
C VAL A 46 -8.60 8.77 -11.95
N PRO A 47 -8.27 7.58 -12.50
CA PRO A 47 -8.86 7.11 -13.76
C PRO A 47 -10.39 6.99 -13.71
N GLU A 48 -10.91 6.47 -12.60
CA GLU A 48 -12.34 6.27 -12.39
C GLU A 48 -12.69 6.75 -10.99
N SER A 49 -13.54 7.77 -10.91
CA SER A 49 -14.06 8.26 -9.64
C SER A 49 -15.46 8.85 -9.76
N CYS A 50 -16.19 8.84 -8.64
CA CYS A 50 -17.48 9.47 -8.48
C CYS A 50 -17.73 9.78 -7.00
N ASN A 51 -18.15 11.00 -6.66
CA ASN A 51 -18.65 11.40 -5.33
C ASN A 51 -17.88 10.82 -4.12
N GLY A 52 -16.55 10.99 -4.08
CA GLY A 52 -15.74 10.50 -2.96
C GLY A 52 -15.38 9.01 -3.00
N VAL A 53 -15.72 8.33 -4.10
CA VAL A 53 -15.29 6.96 -4.41
C VAL A 53 -14.27 6.99 -5.56
N ALA A 54 -13.14 6.32 -5.40
CA ALA A 54 -12.12 6.18 -6.43
C ALA A 54 -11.77 4.72 -6.69
N ARG A 55 -11.34 4.43 -7.93
CA ARG A 55 -10.88 3.11 -8.35
C ARG A 55 -9.53 3.18 -9.05
N PHE A 56 -8.68 2.25 -8.68
CA PHE A 56 -7.34 2.05 -9.22
C PHE A 56 -7.06 0.56 -9.40
N ASN A 57 -6.05 0.26 -10.22
CA ASN A 57 -5.37 -1.03 -10.14
C ASN A 57 -4.06 -0.89 -9.34
N PHE A 58 -3.54 -2.01 -8.85
CA PHE A 58 -2.31 -2.04 -8.05
C PHE A 58 -1.12 -1.40 -8.77
N GLU A 59 -0.96 -1.69 -10.07
CA GLU A 59 0.17 -1.19 -10.85
C GLU A 59 0.18 0.34 -10.97
N TYR A 60 -0.99 0.96 -11.06
CA TYR A 60 -1.14 2.40 -11.10
C TYR A 60 -0.59 3.05 -9.82
N LEU A 61 -0.98 2.52 -8.66
CA LEU A 61 -0.62 3.11 -7.37
C LEU A 61 0.80 2.76 -6.92
N CYS A 62 1.23 1.51 -7.14
CA CYS A 62 2.48 0.98 -6.58
C CYS A 62 3.58 0.75 -7.62
N GLY A 63 3.23 0.64 -8.91
CA GLY A 63 4.19 0.51 -10.01
C GLY A 63 4.77 1.84 -10.50
N ARG A 64 4.09 2.95 -10.22
CA ARG A 64 4.52 4.31 -10.55
C ARG A 64 5.34 4.95 -9.41
N PRO A 65 6.13 6.01 -9.68
CA PRO A 65 6.87 6.73 -8.65
C PRO A 65 5.95 7.66 -7.84
N LEU A 66 4.93 7.08 -7.20
CA LEU A 66 4.08 7.74 -6.22
C LEU A 66 4.68 7.58 -4.82
N GLY A 67 4.43 8.55 -3.95
CA GLY A 67 4.85 8.54 -2.56
C GLY A 67 3.73 8.94 -1.60
N ALA A 68 4.08 9.12 -0.32
CA ALA A 68 3.11 9.43 0.73
C ALA A 68 2.22 10.64 0.41
N ALA A 69 2.77 11.70 -0.17
CA ALA A 69 2.00 12.90 -0.53
C ALA A 69 0.88 12.60 -1.56
N ASP A 70 1.14 11.72 -2.53
CA ASP A 70 0.14 11.33 -3.52
C ASP A 70 -0.96 10.48 -2.85
N TYR A 71 -0.60 9.56 -1.94
CA TYR A 71 -1.56 8.73 -1.21
C TYR A 71 -2.40 9.52 -0.19
N ILE A 72 -1.81 10.50 0.49
CA ILE A 72 -2.54 11.46 1.34
C ILE A 72 -3.57 12.22 0.51
N ALA A 73 -3.20 12.65 -0.71
CA ALA A 73 -4.15 13.35 -1.58
C ALA A 73 -5.32 12.44 -1.98
N VAL A 74 -5.06 11.18 -2.33
CA VAL A 74 -6.13 10.18 -2.58
C VAL A 74 -7.00 10.03 -1.34
N ALA A 75 -6.41 9.77 -0.18
CA ALA A 75 -7.13 9.54 1.07
C ALA A 75 -8.01 10.73 1.47
N LYS A 76 -7.55 11.96 1.29
CA LYS A 76 -8.36 13.15 1.62
C LYS A 76 -9.54 13.37 0.68
N ASN A 77 -9.38 13.06 -0.60
CA ASN A 77 -10.40 13.31 -1.62
C ASN A 77 -11.43 12.17 -1.74
N TYR A 78 -11.08 10.96 -1.30
CA TYR A 78 -11.90 9.76 -1.50
C TYR A 78 -12.05 8.96 -0.21
N HIS A 79 -13.27 8.97 0.34
CA HIS A 79 -13.62 8.18 1.52
C HIS A 79 -13.70 6.68 1.24
N THR A 80 -13.87 6.28 -0.02
CA THR A 80 -13.85 4.89 -0.44
C THR A 80 -12.89 4.69 -1.61
N VAL A 81 -11.99 3.72 -1.47
CA VAL A 81 -10.97 3.40 -2.47
C VAL A 81 -11.08 1.93 -2.88
N PHE A 82 -11.12 1.69 -4.19
CA PHE A 82 -11.06 0.37 -4.79
C PHE A 82 -9.68 0.13 -5.40
N ILE A 83 -9.06 -1.00 -5.08
CA ILE A 83 -7.77 -1.42 -5.63
C ILE A 83 -7.90 -2.83 -6.20
N SER A 84 -7.76 -2.96 -7.52
CA SER A 84 -7.80 -4.26 -8.20
C SER A 84 -6.42 -4.87 -8.43
N ASP A 85 -6.41 -6.20 -8.60
CA ASP A 85 -5.29 -6.98 -9.10
C ASP A 85 -4.02 -6.85 -8.22
N ILE A 86 -4.19 -6.93 -6.90
CA ILE A 86 -3.06 -6.89 -5.96
C ILE A 86 -2.30 -8.23 -6.03
N PRO A 87 -1.03 -8.23 -6.47
CA PRO A 87 -0.25 -9.44 -6.61
C PRO A 87 0.30 -9.92 -5.26
N ILE A 88 0.74 -11.17 -5.21
CA ILE A 88 1.56 -11.65 -4.08
C ILE A 88 2.88 -10.87 -4.06
N MET A 89 3.20 -10.25 -2.92
CA MET A 89 4.39 -9.42 -2.77
C MET A 89 5.58 -10.28 -2.34
N SER A 90 6.45 -10.55 -3.31
CA SER A 90 7.75 -11.23 -3.12
C SER A 90 8.90 -10.22 -3.09
N MET A 91 10.12 -10.70 -2.78
CA MET A 91 11.36 -9.91 -2.86
C MET A 91 11.54 -9.19 -4.22
N ARG A 92 11.03 -9.77 -5.31
CA ARG A 92 11.16 -9.20 -6.67
C ARG A 92 10.41 -7.88 -6.85
N ILE A 93 9.35 -7.66 -6.06
CA ILE A 93 8.54 -6.43 -6.12
C ILE A 93 8.55 -5.66 -4.79
N ARG A 94 9.64 -5.77 -4.01
CA ARG A 94 9.82 -5.12 -2.70
C ARG A 94 9.52 -3.63 -2.70
N ASP A 95 9.90 -2.89 -3.75
CA ASP A 95 9.61 -1.46 -3.84
C ASP A 95 8.11 -1.17 -4.01
N LYS A 96 7.40 -2.01 -4.75
CA LYS A 96 5.93 -1.95 -4.84
C LYS A 96 5.29 -2.31 -3.50
N ALA A 97 5.84 -3.28 -2.79
CA ALA A 97 5.36 -3.68 -1.47
C ALA A 97 5.48 -2.56 -0.44
N ARG A 98 6.63 -1.85 -0.41
CA ARG A 98 6.81 -0.69 0.46
C ARG A 98 5.83 0.44 0.15
N ARG A 99 5.63 0.74 -1.14
CA ARG A 99 4.62 1.71 -1.58
C ARG A 99 3.22 1.31 -1.14
N PHE A 100 2.89 0.03 -1.25
CA PHE A 100 1.59 -0.47 -0.81
C PHE A 100 1.40 -0.36 0.71
N ILE A 101 2.44 -0.64 1.52
CA ILE A 101 2.38 -0.38 2.97
C ILE A 101 2.11 1.09 3.24
N THR A 102 2.85 2.01 2.60
CA THR A 102 2.62 3.45 2.77
C THR A 102 1.20 3.84 2.36
N LEU A 103 0.69 3.29 1.27
CA LEU A 103 -0.69 3.52 0.84
C LEU A 103 -1.71 3.03 1.89
N ILE A 104 -1.56 1.81 2.41
CA ILE A 104 -2.44 1.29 3.48
C ILE A 104 -2.38 2.19 4.71
N ASP A 105 -1.18 2.63 5.09
CA ASP A 105 -0.98 3.51 6.24
C ASP A 105 -1.76 4.82 6.04
N GLU A 106 -1.65 5.46 4.89
CA GLU A 106 -2.33 6.74 4.62
C GLU A 106 -3.85 6.59 4.51
N LEU A 107 -4.35 5.52 3.89
CA LEU A 107 -5.79 5.23 3.84
C LEU A 107 -6.36 4.97 5.23
N TYR A 108 -5.63 4.20 6.04
CA TYR A 108 -6.06 3.89 7.40
C TYR A 108 -6.08 5.14 8.28
N ASN A 109 -5.04 5.97 8.20
CA ASN A 109 -4.90 7.19 9.00
C ASN A 109 -5.99 8.23 8.71
N HIS A 110 -6.55 8.22 7.49
CA HIS A 110 -7.65 9.11 7.10
C HIS A 110 -9.02 8.46 7.20
N HIS A 111 -9.11 7.24 7.75
CA HIS A 111 -10.37 6.48 7.88
C HIS A 111 -11.05 6.20 6.54
N CYS A 112 -10.32 5.79 5.51
CA CYS A 112 -10.90 5.40 4.23
C CYS A 112 -11.45 3.97 4.27
N CYS A 113 -12.58 3.72 3.62
CA CYS A 113 -13.04 2.38 3.31
C CYS A 113 -12.26 1.81 2.13
N LEU A 114 -11.69 0.62 2.27
CA LEU A 114 -10.84 0.00 1.24
C LEU A 114 -11.48 -1.29 0.72
N TYR A 115 -11.64 -1.38 -0.60
CA TYR A 115 -12.05 -2.59 -1.32
C TYR A 115 -10.89 -3.14 -2.16
N CYS A 116 -10.58 -4.42 -2.00
CA CYS A 116 -9.44 -5.07 -2.65
C CYS A 116 -9.82 -6.35 -3.39
N SER A 117 -9.21 -6.57 -4.55
CA SER A 117 -9.05 -7.90 -5.14
C SER A 117 -7.58 -8.29 -5.17
N ALA A 118 -7.26 -9.47 -4.65
CA ALA A 118 -5.88 -9.90 -4.42
C ALA A 118 -5.64 -11.38 -4.80
N GLU A 119 -4.40 -11.69 -5.16
CA GLU A 119 -3.98 -13.04 -5.57
C GLU A 119 -4.05 -14.06 -4.41
N THR A 120 -3.86 -13.59 -3.18
CA THR A 120 -3.81 -14.44 -1.98
C THR A 120 -4.51 -13.78 -0.78
N SER A 121 -4.60 -14.55 0.31
CA SER A 121 -5.11 -14.09 1.60
C SER A 121 -4.34 -12.87 2.12
N VAL A 122 -4.92 -12.09 3.03
CA VAL A 122 -4.24 -10.93 3.62
C VAL A 122 -2.98 -11.35 4.39
N GLU A 123 -3.02 -12.51 5.04
CA GLU A 123 -1.92 -13.07 5.84
C GLU A 123 -0.72 -13.46 4.97
N ASP A 124 -0.99 -13.92 3.75
CA ASP A 124 0.01 -14.39 2.80
C ASP A 124 0.47 -13.32 1.80
N LEU A 125 -0.12 -12.11 1.87
CA LEU A 125 0.07 -11.06 0.88
C LEU A 125 1.53 -10.61 0.73
N PHE A 126 2.28 -10.61 1.84
CA PHE A 126 3.69 -10.22 1.90
C PHE A 126 4.66 -11.42 1.98
N GLN A 127 4.19 -12.64 1.72
CA GLN A 127 4.97 -13.87 1.91
C GLN A 127 5.65 -14.41 0.64
N GLY A 128 5.63 -13.67 -0.49
CA GLY A 128 5.83 -14.25 -1.82
C GLY A 128 7.04 -15.17 -1.97
N THR A 129 6.80 -16.42 -2.38
CA THR A 129 7.82 -17.41 -2.68
C THR A 129 8.19 -17.43 -4.18
N ALA A 130 9.49 -17.55 -4.41
CA ALA A 130 10.07 -18.41 -5.45
C ALA A 130 11.53 -18.77 -5.09
N GLU A 131 12.25 -17.93 -4.32
CA GLU A 131 13.64 -18.18 -3.86
C GLU A 131 13.90 -17.67 -2.43
N GLY A 132 12.86 -17.47 -1.63
CA GLY A 132 12.96 -16.94 -0.26
C GLY A 132 11.76 -16.06 0.10
N THR A 133 11.56 -15.86 1.40
CA THR A 133 10.54 -14.93 1.91
C THR A 133 11.07 -13.49 1.84
N LEU A 134 10.20 -12.48 1.97
CA LEU A 134 10.60 -11.08 2.17
C LEU A 134 11.52 -10.90 3.40
N PHE A 135 11.59 -11.93 4.24
CA PHE A 135 12.36 -12.01 5.48
C PHE A 135 13.79 -12.53 5.29
N ASP A 136 14.17 -13.01 4.09
CA ASP A 136 15.39 -13.83 3.92
C ASP A 136 16.66 -13.04 3.55
N LEU A 137 16.79 -11.82 4.08
CA LEU A 137 18.01 -11.01 3.94
C LEU A 137 19.23 -11.64 4.62
N GLU A 138 19.01 -12.44 5.68
CA GLU A 138 20.09 -13.12 6.39
C GLU A 138 20.69 -14.27 5.59
N SER A 139 19.88 -15.01 4.81
CA SER A 139 20.33 -16.21 4.09
C SER A 139 21.12 -15.87 2.81
N PHE A 140 20.69 -14.86 2.04
CA PHE A 140 21.37 -14.45 0.80
C PHE A 140 22.73 -13.79 1.04
N GLN A 141 22.90 -13.05 2.14
CA GLN A 141 24.19 -12.44 2.47
C GLN A 141 25.21 -13.47 2.97
N PHE A 142 24.76 -14.53 3.65
CA PHE A 142 25.64 -15.58 4.14
C PHE A 142 26.26 -16.42 2.99
N GLU A 143 25.48 -16.73 1.95
CA GLU A 143 26.01 -17.45 0.76
C GLU A 143 27.06 -16.61 0.00
N THR A 144 26.80 -15.31 -0.16
CA THR A 144 27.72 -14.38 -0.85
C THR A 144 29.00 -14.15 -0.04
N GLU A 145 28.93 -14.18 1.29
CA GLU A 145 30.10 -14.04 2.17
C GLU A 145 31.01 -15.28 2.15
N ILE A 146 30.48 -16.49 1.98
CA ILE A 146 31.28 -17.73 1.90
C ILE A 146 32.11 -17.79 0.60
N GLU A 147 31.56 -17.33 -0.52
CA GLU A 147 32.34 -17.19 -1.78
C GLU A 147 33.31 -16.02 -1.71
N GLY A 148 32.91 -14.90 -1.10
CA GLY A 148 33.75 -13.71 -0.93
C GLY A 148 34.87 -13.84 0.11
N THR A 149 34.79 -14.79 1.04
CA THR A 149 35.85 -15.04 2.05
C THR A 149 36.94 -15.98 1.54
N LYS A 150 36.67 -16.85 0.55
CA LYS A 150 37.71 -17.66 -0.09
C LYS A 150 38.65 -16.82 -0.97
N LEU A 151 38.15 -15.74 -1.58
CA LEU A 151 38.95 -14.82 -2.40
C LEU A 151 39.73 -13.77 -1.60
N ARG A 152 39.38 -13.51 -0.34
CA ARG A 152 40.01 -12.46 0.49
C ARG A 152 41.14 -12.94 1.39
N ARG A 153 41.34 -14.25 1.54
CA ARG A 153 42.42 -14.78 2.39
C ARG A 153 43.83 -14.55 1.82
N ASP A 154 43.95 -14.31 0.52
CA ASP A 154 45.26 -14.19 -0.14
C ASP A 154 45.79 -12.74 -0.25
N VAL A 155 45.03 -11.72 0.18
CA VAL A 155 45.39 -10.29 -0.03
C VAL A 155 45.63 -9.52 1.28
N LEU A 156 45.73 -10.19 2.43
CA LEU A 156 45.92 -9.54 3.74
C LEU A 156 47.34 -9.64 4.32
N ALA A 157 48.33 -10.01 3.50
CA ALA A 157 49.73 -9.82 3.84
C ALA A 157 50.23 -8.50 3.25
N GLU A 158 49.78 -7.37 3.80
CA GLU A 158 50.50 -6.08 3.94
C GLU A 158 49.54 -4.89 4.18
N GLY A 159 49.86 -4.07 5.18
CA GLY A 159 49.64 -2.61 5.10
C GLY A 159 48.34 -1.99 5.63
N ASN A 160 48.34 -1.63 6.91
CA ASN A 160 47.97 -0.33 7.53
C ASN A 160 46.65 0.44 7.21
N VAL A 161 45.94 0.79 8.30
CA VAL A 161 44.99 1.90 8.63
C VAL A 161 43.76 2.24 7.74
N SER A 162 42.56 2.24 8.36
CA SER A 162 41.73 3.45 8.63
C SER A 162 40.25 3.17 8.98
N SER A 163 39.73 4.04 9.85
CA SER A 163 38.33 4.47 10.10
C SER A 163 37.17 3.46 10.01
N GLY A 164 36.55 3.21 11.17
CA GLY A 164 35.35 2.40 11.32
C GLY A 164 34.14 2.92 10.52
N GLY A 165 33.72 2.12 9.55
CA GLY A 165 32.33 2.01 9.16
C GLY A 165 31.64 1.00 10.07
N ALA A 166 30.39 1.25 10.44
CA ALA A 166 29.56 0.24 11.09
C ALA A 166 29.58 -1.05 10.25
N PRO A 167 29.61 -2.25 10.86
CA PRO A 167 29.58 -3.49 10.10
C PRO A 167 28.29 -3.51 9.28
N SER A 168 28.37 -3.69 7.96
CA SER A 168 27.20 -3.79 7.07
C SER A 168 26.15 -4.81 7.54
N GLY A 169 26.55 -5.78 8.37
CA GLY A 169 25.64 -6.72 9.02
C GLY A 169 24.65 -6.08 10.00
N ILE A 170 25.03 -5.05 10.77
CA ILE A 170 24.13 -4.42 11.76
C ILE A 170 23.03 -3.60 11.07
N THR A 171 23.37 -2.84 10.04
CA THR A 171 22.40 -2.04 9.26
C THR A 171 21.41 -2.93 8.51
N THR A 172 21.86 -4.08 8.00
CA THR A 172 20.98 -5.02 7.28
C THR A 172 20.02 -5.74 8.23
N MET A 173 20.48 -6.18 9.40
CA MET A 173 19.63 -6.82 10.41
C MET A 173 18.56 -5.87 10.95
N LEU A 174 18.88 -4.58 11.13
CA LEU A 174 17.91 -3.57 11.54
C LEU A 174 16.83 -3.35 10.46
N SER A 175 17.25 -3.26 9.19
CA SER A 175 16.36 -3.11 8.03
C SER A 175 15.36 -4.27 7.90
N GLY A 176 15.77 -5.51 8.19
CA GLY A 176 14.88 -6.68 8.11
C GLY A 176 13.80 -6.68 9.20
N GLN A 177 14.16 -6.28 10.42
CA GLN A 177 13.22 -6.21 11.55
C GLN A 177 12.19 -5.09 11.38
N GLU A 178 12.60 -3.92 10.92
CA GLU A 178 11.69 -2.79 10.65
C GLU A 178 10.70 -3.13 9.53
N GLU A 179 11.14 -3.83 8.50
CA GLU A 179 10.26 -4.27 7.40
C GLU A 179 9.26 -5.33 7.86
N MET A 180 9.69 -6.34 8.60
CA MET A 180 8.79 -7.33 9.21
C MET A 180 7.71 -6.67 10.08
N PHE A 181 8.10 -5.67 10.88
CA PHE A 181 7.13 -4.89 11.66
C PHE A 181 6.16 -4.12 10.76
N ALA A 182 6.67 -3.47 9.71
CA ALA A 182 5.84 -2.75 8.75
C ALA A 182 4.82 -3.68 8.04
N PHE A 183 5.22 -4.89 7.64
CA PHE A 183 4.32 -5.87 7.03
C PHE A 183 3.24 -6.34 8.00
N ARG A 184 3.60 -6.74 9.23
CA ARG A 184 2.61 -7.17 10.24
C ARG A 184 1.60 -6.07 10.52
N ARG A 185 2.10 -4.85 10.66
CA ARG A 185 1.28 -3.67 10.91
C ARG A 185 0.34 -3.38 9.73
N ALA A 186 0.80 -3.51 8.49
CA ALA A 186 -0.04 -3.37 7.30
C ALA A 186 -1.14 -4.45 7.24
N VAL A 187 -0.79 -5.72 7.51
CA VAL A 187 -1.73 -6.84 7.61
C VAL A 187 -2.79 -6.59 8.68
N SER A 188 -2.38 -6.20 9.89
CA SER A 188 -3.31 -5.88 10.98
C SER A 188 -4.28 -4.76 10.60
N ARG A 189 -3.79 -3.70 9.93
CA ARG A 189 -4.67 -2.63 9.42
C ARG A 189 -5.64 -3.12 8.37
N LEU A 190 -5.19 -3.90 7.39
CA LEU A 190 -6.08 -4.49 6.38
C LEU A 190 -7.16 -5.36 7.02
N ILE A 191 -6.85 -6.11 8.07
CA ILE A 191 -7.83 -6.91 8.80
C ILE A 191 -8.82 -5.99 9.55
N GLU A 192 -8.32 -4.96 10.24
CA GLU A 192 -9.15 -4.03 10.99
C GLU A 192 -10.11 -3.23 10.08
N MET A 193 -9.63 -2.78 8.92
CA MET A 193 -10.42 -2.05 7.92
C MET A 193 -11.60 -2.85 7.36
N GLN A 194 -11.58 -4.18 7.52
CA GLN A 194 -12.68 -5.05 7.11
C GLN A 194 -13.76 -5.21 8.18
N THR A 195 -13.51 -4.74 9.41
CA THR A 195 -14.46 -4.88 10.52
C THR A 195 -15.67 -3.95 10.33
N PRO A 196 -16.89 -4.39 10.72
CA PRO A 196 -18.08 -3.54 10.64
C PRO A 196 -17.92 -2.21 11.41
N LEU A 197 -17.29 -2.27 12.59
CA LEU A 197 -17.05 -1.11 13.43
C LEU A 197 -16.18 -0.05 12.72
N TYR A 198 -15.13 -0.48 12.02
CA TYR A 198 -14.28 0.44 11.27
C TYR A 198 -15.07 1.09 10.12
N VAL A 199 -15.82 0.30 9.35
CA VAL A 199 -16.58 0.78 8.19
C VAL A 199 -17.68 1.76 8.59
N GLU A 200 -18.36 1.53 9.72
CA GLU A 200 -19.33 2.49 10.28
C GLU A 200 -18.66 3.79 10.73
N ALA A 201 -17.44 3.72 11.26
CA ALA A 201 -16.69 4.89 11.69
C ALA A 201 -16.25 5.80 10.52
N VAL A 202 -16.04 5.24 9.31
CA VAL A 202 -15.64 6.01 8.11
C VAL A 202 -16.58 7.19 7.84
N GLN A 203 -17.90 6.99 7.96
CA GLN A 203 -18.88 8.05 7.69
C GLN A 203 -18.80 9.24 8.66
N HIS A 204 -18.22 9.02 9.85
CA HIS A 204 -18.17 9.99 10.92
C HIS A 204 -16.78 10.60 11.11
N LEU A 205 -15.73 9.89 10.70
CA LEU A 205 -14.33 10.28 10.95
C LEU A 205 -13.60 10.74 9.69
N HIS A 206 -14.13 10.44 8.49
CA HIS A 206 -13.43 10.75 7.26
C HIS A 206 -13.58 12.25 6.89
N PRO A 207 -12.47 12.98 6.60
CA PRO A 207 -12.48 14.44 6.35
C PRO A 207 -13.39 14.90 5.19
N TYR A 208 -13.62 14.03 4.21
CA TYR A 208 -14.52 14.29 3.08
C TYR A 208 -15.93 14.70 3.55
N PHE A 209 -16.48 14.03 4.57
CA PHE A 209 -17.84 14.32 5.05
C PHE A 209 -17.91 15.63 5.83
N ASP A 210 -16.86 15.97 6.57
CA ASP A 210 -16.74 17.28 7.23
C ASP A 210 -16.74 18.42 6.19
N SER A 211 -16.01 18.23 5.08
CA SER A 211 -15.92 19.25 4.03
C SER A 211 -17.26 19.50 3.32
N LEU A 212 -18.03 18.45 3.05
CA LEU A 212 -19.38 18.55 2.49
C LEU A 212 -20.31 19.32 3.43
N HIS A 213 -20.31 18.99 4.72
CA HIS A 213 -21.16 19.68 5.69
C HIS A 213 -20.87 21.18 5.75
N ASN A 214 -19.59 21.55 5.79
CA ASN A 214 -19.15 22.95 5.79
C ASN A 214 -19.51 23.70 4.50
N GLU A 215 -19.55 23.03 3.34
CA GLU A 215 -20.01 23.65 2.10
C GLU A 215 -21.53 23.91 2.13
N PHE A 216 -22.33 22.94 2.59
CA PHE A 216 -23.78 23.12 2.70
C PHE A 216 -24.18 24.26 3.65
N GLU A 217 -23.49 24.42 4.78
CA GLU A 217 -23.73 25.54 5.71
C GLU A 217 -23.42 26.90 5.07
N LYS A 218 -22.34 27.01 4.29
CA LYS A 218 -21.99 28.25 3.56
C LYS A 218 -23.03 28.62 2.50
N TYR A 219 -23.65 27.64 1.84
CA TYR A 219 -24.73 27.91 0.87
C TYR A 219 -26.08 28.20 1.53
N SER A 220 -26.31 27.75 2.77
CA SER A 220 -27.57 28.01 3.50
C SER A 220 -27.57 29.33 4.27
N ALA A 221 -26.39 29.94 4.47
CA ALA A 221 -26.19 31.20 5.18
C ALA A 221 -26.16 32.45 4.26
N ASN A 222 -26.34 32.26 2.95
CA ASN A 222 -26.46 33.32 1.93
C ASN A 222 -27.85 33.30 1.29
#